data_AF-L8G5Q9-F1
#
_entry.id   AF-L8G5Q9-F1
#
_cell.length_a   1.000
_cell.length_b   1.000
_cell.length_c   1.000
_cell.angle_alpha   90.00
_cell.angle_beta   90.00
_cell.angle_gamma   90.00
#
_symmetry.space_group_name_H-M   'P 1'
#
loop_
_entity.id
_entity.type
_entity.pdbx_description
1 polymer ?
#
loop_
_entity_poly.entity_id
_entity_poly.type
_entity_poly.pdbx_seq_one_letter_code
_entity_poly.pdbx_strand_id
1 'polypeptide(L)'
;MKSYNLGPNGGILTSLNLFATKIDQIVTLLEKRTLPDPANPAKKPIEHILVDTPGQIEVFVWSASGSILLDSLASSFPTVVAYIIDTPRTASTSTFMSNMLYACSILYKTKLPMILVFNKTDVKDAEFAKEWMTDFEAFQEALRAEEEEGSFGGVGGGGGCWWGEWVYGVAFEQYELDVGGVLQPSECCRRQLHDRRWDRSVFRGGAREG
;
A
#
# COMPACT_ATOMS: atom_id res chain seq x y z
N MET A 1 -4.74 -8.86 -29.17
CA MET A 1 -4.19 -10.01 -28.39
C MET A 1 -4.33 -11.39 -29.07
N LYS A 2 -5.04 -11.54 -30.21
CA LYS A 2 -5.11 -12.83 -30.95
C LYS A 2 -3.77 -13.30 -31.54
N SER A 3 -2.83 -12.39 -31.79
CA SER A 3 -1.55 -12.66 -32.45
C SER A 3 -0.53 -13.42 -31.59
N TYR A 4 -0.63 -13.30 -30.27
CA TYR A 4 0.29 -13.96 -29.31
C TYR A 4 -0.37 -15.07 -28.50
N ASN A 5 -1.66 -15.34 -28.74
CA ASN A 5 -2.45 -16.35 -28.04
C ASN A 5 -2.43 -16.24 -26.50
N LEU A 6 -2.32 -15.00 -25.98
CA LEU A 6 -2.28 -14.72 -24.56
C LEU A 6 -3.67 -14.35 -24.03
N GLY A 7 -4.03 -14.87 -22.86
CA GLY A 7 -5.17 -14.40 -22.08
C GLY A 7 -4.95 -12.97 -21.54
N PRO A 8 -5.99 -12.32 -20.98
CA PRO A 8 -5.91 -10.93 -20.51
C PRO A 8 -4.79 -10.72 -19.47
N ASN A 9 -4.65 -11.62 -18.49
CA ASN A 9 -3.58 -11.55 -17.47
C ASN A 9 -2.18 -11.77 -18.07
N GLY A 10 -2.06 -12.69 -19.04
CA GLY A 10 -0.80 -12.94 -19.74
C GLY A 10 -0.35 -11.73 -20.57
N GLY A 11 -1.30 -11.02 -21.19
CA GLY A 11 -1.03 -9.79 -21.93
C GLY A 11 -0.51 -8.66 -21.03
N ILE A 12 -1.07 -8.50 -19.82
CA ILE A 12 -0.58 -7.54 -18.83
C ILE A 12 0.85 -7.87 -18.42
N LEU A 13 1.13 -9.14 -18.09
CA LEU A 13 2.47 -9.59 -17.68
C LEU A 13 3.50 -9.38 -18.79
N THR A 14 3.19 -9.75 -20.04
CA THR A 14 4.09 -9.51 -21.17
C THR A 14 4.36 -8.03 -21.39
N SER A 15 3.34 -7.18 -21.26
CA SER A 15 3.50 -5.72 -21.38
C SER A 15 4.40 -5.16 -20.28
N LEU A 16 4.23 -5.62 -19.04
CA LEU A 16 5.06 -5.25 -17.91
C LEU A 16 6.52 -5.70 -18.10
N ASN A 17 6.73 -6.91 -18.63
CA ASN A 17 8.06 -7.42 -18.92
C ASN A 17 8.78 -6.58 -19.99
N LEU A 18 8.08 -6.19 -21.06
CA LEU A 18 8.63 -5.30 -22.08
C LEU A 18 8.96 -3.91 -21.51
N PHE A 19 8.08 -3.39 -20.65
CA PHE A 19 8.30 -2.11 -19.97
C PHE A 19 9.54 -2.15 -19.07
N ALA A 20 9.72 -3.23 -18.31
CA ALA A 20 10.88 -3.41 -17.43
C ALA A 20 12.22 -3.38 -18.19
N THR A 21 12.27 -3.82 -19.45
CA THR A 21 13.51 -3.73 -20.28
C THR A 21 13.96 -2.30 -20.59
N LYS A 22 13.08 -1.30 -20.40
CA LYS A 22 13.34 0.11 -20.69
C LYS A 22 13.35 0.97 -19.43
N ILE A 23 13.36 0.37 -18.24
CA ILE A 23 13.27 1.11 -16.98
C ILE A 23 14.39 2.14 -16.80
N ASP A 24 15.62 1.80 -17.19
CA ASP A 24 16.77 2.72 -17.08
C ASP A 24 16.57 4.01 -17.88
N GLN A 25 15.96 3.90 -19.07
CA GLN A 25 15.64 5.05 -19.92
C GLN A 25 14.58 5.94 -19.28
N ILE A 26 13.61 5.32 -18.60
CA ILE A 26 12.52 6.00 -17.91
C ILE A 26 13.05 6.73 -16.68
N VAL A 27 13.86 6.05 -15.86
CA VAL A 27 14.49 6.66 -14.67
C VAL A 27 15.34 7.86 -15.08
N THR A 28 16.18 7.72 -16.11
CA THR A 28 16.99 8.84 -16.64
C THR A 28 16.11 10.01 -17.09
N LEU A 29 14.95 9.71 -17.71
CA LEU A 29 14.02 10.74 -18.16
C LEU A 29 13.29 11.42 -16.98
N LEU A 30 12.99 10.68 -15.92
CA LEU A 30 12.42 11.22 -14.69
C LEU A 30 13.42 12.14 -13.98
N GLU A 31 14.68 11.72 -13.85
CA GLU A 31 15.76 12.52 -13.25
C GLU A 31 15.97 13.85 -14.00
N LYS A 32 15.94 13.83 -15.33
CA LYS A 32 16.02 15.05 -16.16
C LYS A 32 14.85 16.00 -15.95
N ARG A 33 13.68 15.50 -15.56
CA ARG A 33 12.46 16.30 -15.36
C ARG A 33 12.32 16.81 -13.93
N THR A 34 12.90 16.12 -12.95
CA THR A 34 12.94 16.55 -11.55
C THR A 34 14.06 17.56 -11.30
N LEU A 35 15.15 17.51 -12.06
CA LEU A 35 16.21 18.51 -11.98
C LEU A 35 15.80 19.84 -12.65
N PRO A 36 16.24 21.00 -12.11
CA PRO A 36 16.05 22.29 -12.77
C PRO A 36 16.81 22.31 -14.10
N ASP A 37 16.09 22.57 -15.19
CA ASP A 37 16.69 22.63 -16.53
C ASP A 37 17.41 23.98 -16.70
N PRO A 38 18.74 24.01 -16.90
CA PRO A 38 19.47 25.26 -17.12
C PRO A 38 19.05 25.97 -18.43
N ALA A 39 18.44 25.27 -19.38
CA ALA A 39 17.97 25.85 -20.64
C ALA A 39 16.58 26.50 -20.54
N ASN A 40 15.81 26.21 -19.48
CA ASN A 40 14.45 26.74 -19.34
C ASN A 40 14.11 27.05 -17.86
N PRO A 41 14.60 28.19 -17.32
CA PRO A 41 14.51 28.52 -15.89
C PRO A 41 13.08 28.75 -15.40
N ALA A 42 12.10 28.89 -16.29
CA ALA A 42 10.68 29.03 -15.94
C ALA A 42 9.98 27.70 -15.61
N LYS A 43 10.61 26.55 -15.87
CA LYS A 43 9.99 25.24 -15.64
C LYS A 43 10.16 24.84 -14.18
N LYS A 44 9.05 24.85 -13.43
CA LYS A 44 9.02 24.36 -12.05
C LYS A 44 9.43 22.88 -12.03
N PRO A 45 10.41 22.46 -11.21
CA PRO A 45 10.77 21.06 -11.07
C PRO A 45 9.59 20.26 -10.53
N ILE A 46 9.48 19.00 -10.97
CA ILE A 46 8.44 18.09 -10.49
C ILE A 46 8.82 17.62 -9.09
N GLU A 47 7.97 17.92 -8.11
CA GLU A 47 8.19 17.55 -6.70
C GLU A 47 7.74 16.11 -6.40
N HIS A 48 6.68 15.64 -7.07
CA HIS A 48 6.09 14.32 -6.84
C HIS A 48 5.78 13.58 -8.13
N ILE A 49 6.04 12.27 -8.14
CA ILE A 49 5.76 11.37 -9.27
C ILE A 49 4.71 10.37 -8.80
N LEU A 50 3.57 10.32 -9.50
CA LEU A 50 2.56 9.29 -9.27
C LEU A 50 2.74 8.19 -10.33
N VAL A 51 2.83 6.96 -9.86
CA VAL A 51 2.94 5.76 -10.71
C VAL A 51 1.66 4.97 -10.55
N ASP A 52 0.93 4.82 -11.66
CA ASP A 52 -0.24 3.95 -11.69
C ASP A 52 0.19 2.52 -12.01
N THR A 53 -0.34 1.57 -11.25
CA THR A 53 -0.03 0.15 -11.38
C THR A 53 -1.16 -0.58 -12.10
N PRO A 54 -0.90 -1.73 -12.75
CA PRO A 54 -1.97 -2.54 -13.33
C PRO A 54 -3.06 -2.87 -12.30
N GLY A 55 -4.32 -2.85 -12.72
CA GLY A 55 -5.47 -3.11 -11.83
C GLY A 55 -5.48 -4.50 -11.20
N GLN A 56 -4.73 -5.46 -11.76
CA GLN A 56 -4.50 -6.76 -11.15
C GLN A 56 -3.22 -6.73 -10.31
N ILE A 57 -3.38 -6.50 -9.01
CA ILE A 57 -2.27 -6.34 -8.06
C ILE A 57 -1.33 -7.55 -8.02
N GLU A 58 -1.87 -8.76 -8.20
CA GLU A 58 -1.09 -10.00 -8.17
C GLU A 58 -0.05 -10.05 -9.28
N VAL A 59 -0.43 -9.62 -10.49
CA VAL A 59 0.45 -9.59 -11.66
C VAL A 59 1.57 -8.58 -11.46
N PHE A 60 1.33 -7.49 -10.73
CA PHE A 60 2.36 -6.51 -10.44
C PHE A 60 3.28 -6.95 -9.30
N VAL A 61 2.73 -7.23 -8.12
CA VAL A 61 3.49 -7.52 -6.90
C VAL A 61 4.29 -8.81 -7.02
N TRP A 62 3.71 -9.88 -7.57
CA TRP A 62 4.36 -11.20 -7.62
C TRP A 62 5.22 -11.43 -8.87
N SER A 63 5.20 -10.51 -9.83
CA SER A 63 6.08 -10.61 -11.00
C SER A 63 7.49 -10.13 -10.71
N ALA A 64 8.47 -10.77 -11.37
CA ALA A 64 9.86 -10.32 -11.35
C ALA A 64 9.99 -8.90 -11.91
N SER A 65 9.27 -8.59 -12.99
CA SER A 65 9.28 -7.27 -13.63
C SER A 65 8.74 -6.17 -12.72
N GLY A 66 7.68 -6.43 -11.95
CA GLY A 66 7.16 -5.47 -10.98
C GLY A 66 8.15 -5.19 -9.84
N SER A 67 8.80 -6.24 -9.31
CA SER A 67 9.87 -6.05 -8.31
C SER A 67 11.04 -5.23 -8.84
N ILE A 68 11.50 -5.52 -10.07
CA ILE A 68 12.58 -4.74 -10.71
C ILE A 68 12.18 -3.27 -10.86
N LEU A 69 10.95 -2.99 -11.29
CA LEU A 69 10.46 -1.61 -11.44
C LEU A 69 10.46 -0.86 -10.10
N LEU A 70 9.96 -1.49 -9.04
CA LEU A 70 9.94 -0.89 -7.70
C LEU A 70 11.34 -0.68 -7.15
N ASP A 71 12.25 -1.65 -7.32
CA ASP A 71 13.63 -1.55 -6.85
C ASP A 71 14.40 -0.44 -7.60
N SER A 72 14.25 -0.36 -8.92
CA SER A 72 14.83 0.72 -9.73
C SER A 72 14.30 2.09 -9.30
N LEU A 73 12.99 2.23 -9.08
CA LEU A 73 12.41 3.50 -8.61
C LEU A 73 12.85 3.85 -7.18
N ALA A 74 12.88 2.88 -6.28
CA ALA A 74 13.27 3.06 -4.89
C ALA A 74 14.76 3.37 -4.71
N SER A 75 15.60 2.96 -5.66
CA SER A 75 17.03 3.28 -5.65
C SER A 75 17.33 4.71 -6.12
N SER A 76 16.59 5.23 -7.10
CA SER A 76 16.75 6.60 -7.59
C SER A 76 15.95 7.64 -6.79
N PHE A 77 14.77 7.26 -6.30
CA PHE A 77 13.84 8.19 -5.67
C PHE A 77 13.27 7.69 -4.34
N PRO A 78 13.00 8.60 -3.40
CA PRO A 78 12.21 8.33 -2.21
C PRO A 78 10.80 7.82 -2.60
N THR A 79 10.58 6.50 -2.54
CA THR A 79 9.34 5.86 -3.01
C THR A 79 8.50 5.35 -1.84
N VAL A 80 7.19 5.61 -1.89
CA VAL A 80 6.19 5.16 -0.92
C VAL A 80 5.09 4.39 -1.65
N VAL A 81 4.65 3.26 -1.09
CA VAL A 81 3.57 2.44 -1.66
C VAL A 81 2.24 2.86 -1.03
N ALA A 82 1.32 3.36 -1.83
CA ALA A 82 -0.06 3.59 -1.39
C ALA A 82 -0.90 2.34 -1.64
N TYR A 83 -1.27 1.62 -0.58
CA TYR A 83 -2.16 0.46 -0.67
C TYR A 83 -3.61 0.89 -0.49
N ILE A 84 -4.36 0.85 -1.59
CA ILE A 84 -5.73 1.36 -1.65
C ILE A 84 -6.71 0.26 -1.24
N ILE A 85 -7.49 0.54 -0.19
CA ILE A 85 -8.49 -0.37 0.37
C ILE A 85 -9.89 0.14 0.00
N ASP A 86 -10.75 -0.74 -0.48
CA ASP A 86 -12.15 -0.42 -0.80
C ASP A 86 -13.03 -0.50 0.46
N THR A 87 -13.21 0.63 1.15
CA THR A 87 -13.94 0.75 2.44
C THR A 87 -15.32 0.08 2.47
N PRO A 88 -16.22 0.25 1.48
CA PRO A 88 -17.53 -0.40 1.51
C PRO A 88 -17.46 -1.93 1.40
N ARG A 89 -16.40 -2.51 0.80
CA ARG A 89 -16.23 -3.97 0.71
C ARG A 89 -15.55 -4.56 1.94
N THR A 90 -14.74 -3.79 2.64
CA THR A 90 -14.11 -4.20 3.90
C THR A 90 -15.03 -4.03 5.11
N ALA A 91 -16.34 -3.96 4.88
CA ALA A 91 -17.33 -3.86 5.93
C ALA A 91 -17.38 -5.10 6.83
N SER A 92 -17.05 -6.27 6.31
CA SER A 92 -16.96 -7.51 7.09
C SER A 92 -15.57 -7.70 7.68
N THR A 93 -15.51 -8.21 8.92
CA THR A 93 -14.25 -8.41 9.64
C THR A 93 -13.32 -9.38 8.92
N SER A 94 -13.88 -10.44 8.32
CA SER A 94 -13.14 -11.43 7.53
C SER A 94 -12.43 -10.85 6.30
N THR A 95 -13.10 -9.94 5.59
CA THR A 95 -12.52 -9.25 4.43
C THR A 95 -11.48 -8.24 4.86
N PHE A 96 -11.72 -7.53 5.97
CA PHE A 96 -10.74 -6.62 6.55
C PHE A 96 -9.45 -7.35 6.94
N MET A 97 -9.56 -8.46 7.69
CA MET A 97 -8.41 -9.27 8.11
C MET A 97 -7.60 -9.79 6.91
N SER A 98 -8.28 -10.30 5.89
CA SER A 98 -7.63 -10.80 4.67
C SER A 98 -6.87 -9.69 3.94
N ASN A 99 -7.44 -8.48 3.86
CA ASN A 99 -6.77 -7.33 3.25
C ASN A 99 -5.57 -6.82 4.06
N MET A 100 -5.64 -6.85 5.39
CA MET A 100 -4.51 -6.49 6.26
C MET A 100 -3.35 -7.47 6.08
N LEU A 101 -3.62 -8.78 6.12
CA LEU A 101 -2.61 -9.80 5.83
C LEU A 101 -1.98 -9.62 4.44
N TYR A 102 -2.80 -9.27 3.45
CA TYR A 102 -2.30 -8.99 2.10
C TYR A 102 -1.38 -7.77 2.07
N ALA A 103 -1.76 -6.67 2.72
CA ALA A 103 -0.93 -5.47 2.85
C ALA A 103 0.42 -5.79 3.52
N CYS A 104 0.41 -6.56 4.61
CA CYS A 104 1.63 -7.02 5.28
C CYS A 104 2.51 -7.85 4.35
N SER A 105 1.93 -8.76 3.56
CA SER A 105 2.70 -9.57 2.62
C SER A 105 3.43 -8.71 1.57
N ILE A 106 2.78 -7.64 1.09
CA ILE A 106 3.37 -6.68 0.15
C ILE A 106 4.46 -5.86 0.84
N LEU A 107 4.24 -5.41 2.08
CA LEU A 107 5.23 -4.66 2.85
C LEU A 107 6.52 -5.48 3.01
N TYR A 108 6.41 -6.75 3.41
CA TYR A 108 7.58 -7.63 3.57
C TYR A 108 8.29 -7.92 2.25
N LYS A 109 7.54 -8.02 1.16
CA LYS A 109 8.10 -8.30 -0.17
C LYS A 109 8.82 -7.08 -0.76
N THR A 110 8.20 -5.92 -0.68
CA THR A 110 8.71 -4.67 -1.29
C THR A 110 9.73 -3.96 -0.40
N LYS A 111 9.64 -4.13 0.93
CA LYS A 111 10.48 -3.44 1.93
C LYS A 111 10.47 -1.91 1.77
N LEU A 112 9.39 -1.37 1.19
CA LEU A 112 9.17 0.06 1.01
C LEU A 112 8.19 0.55 2.08
N PRO A 113 8.32 1.81 2.51
CA PRO A 113 7.29 2.41 3.37
C PRO A 113 5.95 2.34 2.66
N MET A 114 4.94 1.81 3.35
CA MET A 114 3.58 1.67 2.83
C MET A 114 2.65 2.59 3.61
N ILE A 115 1.64 3.12 2.92
CA ILE A 115 0.52 3.86 3.50
C ILE A 115 -0.76 3.13 3.10
N LEU A 116 -1.56 2.76 4.09
CA LEU A 116 -2.90 2.22 3.85
C LEU A 116 -3.86 3.38 3.60
N VAL A 117 -4.57 3.35 2.47
CA VAL A 117 -5.49 4.41 2.04
C VAL A 117 -6.89 3.84 1.91
N PHE A 118 -7.78 4.23 2.81
CA PHE A 118 -9.19 3.88 2.73
C PHE A 118 -9.87 4.72 1.66
N ASN A 119 -10.26 4.08 0.57
CA ASN A 119 -10.93 4.70 -0.56
C ASN A 119 -12.45 4.58 -0.42
N LYS A 120 -13.17 5.48 -1.09
CA LYS A 120 -14.63 5.55 -1.10
C LYS A 120 -15.27 5.83 0.27
N THR A 121 -14.65 6.75 1.02
CA THR A 121 -15.19 7.25 2.29
C THR A 121 -16.48 8.05 2.11
N ASP A 122 -16.82 8.42 0.88
CA ASP A 122 -18.09 9.03 0.50
C ASP A 122 -19.29 8.08 0.68
N VAL A 123 -19.07 6.77 0.53
CA VAL A 123 -20.14 5.75 0.62
C VAL A 123 -20.25 5.16 2.02
N LYS A 124 -19.11 4.86 2.65
CA LYS A 124 -19.04 4.30 4.00
C LYS A 124 -17.90 4.95 4.76
N ASP A 125 -18.18 5.39 5.98
CA ASP A 125 -17.17 6.01 6.83
C ASP A 125 -16.09 5.01 7.24
N ALA A 126 -14.84 5.47 7.37
CA ALA A 126 -13.68 4.63 7.67
C ALA A 126 -13.35 4.56 9.18
N GLU A 127 -14.17 5.17 10.04
CA GLU A 127 -13.94 5.19 11.49
C GLU A 127 -13.94 3.78 12.09
N PHE A 128 -14.80 2.86 11.63
CA PHE A 128 -14.78 1.46 12.10
C PHE A 128 -13.44 0.78 11.85
N ALA A 129 -12.78 1.09 10.73
CA ALA A 129 -11.47 0.52 10.43
C ALA A 129 -10.41 1.13 11.36
N LYS A 130 -10.48 2.43 11.65
CA LYS A 130 -9.56 3.07 12.61
C LYS A 130 -9.71 2.49 14.01
N GLU A 131 -10.95 2.27 14.44
CA GLU A 131 -11.27 1.65 15.72
C GLU A 131 -10.69 0.23 15.78
N TRP A 132 -10.95 -0.61 14.77
CA TRP A 132 -10.39 -1.97 14.69
C TRP A 132 -8.88 -2.06 14.54
N MET A 133 -8.19 -0.96 14.21
CA MET A 133 -6.73 -0.89 14.16
C MET A 133 -6.12 -0.35 15.46
N THR A 134 -6.88 0.47 16.20
CA THR A 134 -6.44 1.09 17.45
C THR A 134 -6.77 0.20 18.65
N ASP A 135 -7.96 -0.39 18.63
CA ASP A 135 -8.52 -1.21 19.69
C ASP A 135 -8.69 -2.65 19.22
N PHE A 136 -7.79 -3.49 19.71
CA PHE A 136 -7.78 -4.91 19.41
C PHE A 136 -8.96 -5.65 20.03
N GLU A 137 -9.44 -5.21 21.20
CA GLU A 137 -10.56 -5.85 21.88
C GLU A 137 -11.86 -5.62 21.10
N ALA A 138 -12.06 -4.39 20.61
CA ALA A 138 -13.18 -4.06 19.73
C ALA A 138 -13.18 -4.90 18.44
N PHE A 139 -12.01 -5.14 17.84
CA PHE A 139 -11.89 -6.02 16.68
C PHE A 139 -12.20 -7.49 17.00
N GLN A 140 -11.71 -8.01 18.13
CA GLN A 140 -11.99 -9.38 18.56
C GLN A 140 -13.48 -9.59 18.85
N GLU A 141 -14.13 -8.63 19.48
CA GLU A 141 -15.56 -8.70 19.78
C GLU A 141 -16.39 -8.71 18.49
N ALA A 142 -16.05 -7.85 17.53
CA ALA A 142 -16.68 -7.84 16.21
C ALA A 142 -16.50 -9.16 15.45
N LEU A 143 -15.31 -9.78 15.55
CA LEU A 143 -15.03 -11.08 14.93
C LEU A 143 -15.88 -12.20 15.57
N ARG A 144 -15.97 -12.23 16.91
CA ARG A 144 -16.80 -13.22 17.63
C ARG A 144 -18.28 -13.05 17.29
N ALA A 145 -18.77 -11.81 17.20
CA ALA A 145 -20.14 -11.54 16.81
C ALA A 145 -20.44 -12.06 15.38
N GLU A 146 -19.55 -11.82 14.41
CA GLU A 146 -19.71 -12.35 13.04
C GLU A 146 -19.62 -13.89 12.98
N GLU A 147 -18.79 -14.51 13.82
CA GLU A 147 -18.69 -15.98 13.95
C GLU A 147 -19.99 -16.58 14.52
N GLU A 148 -20.58 -15.94 15.53
CA GLU A 148 -21.85 -16.35 16.16
C GLU A 148 -23.06 -16.16 15.24
N GLU A 149 -23.06 -15.14 14.37
CA GLU A 149 -24.12 -14.92 13.37
C GLU A 149 -24.07 -15.90 12.18
N GLY A 150 -23.08 -16.80 12.13
CA GLY A 150 -23.05 -17.91 11.18
C GLY A 150 -22.62 -17.54 9.76
N SER A 151 -21.97 -16.39 9.56
CA SER A 151 -21.35 -16.04 8.27
C SER A 151 -20.04 -16.77 8.01
N PHE A 152 -19.50 -17.49 8.99
CA PHE A 152 -18.30 -18.31 8.85
C PHE A 152 -18.70 -19.76 8.56
N GLY A 153 -18.59 -20.18 7.29
CA GLY A 153 -18.81 -21.55 6.86
C GLY A 153 -18.02 -22.52 7.75
N GLY A 154 -18.74 -23.39 8.44
CA GLY A 154 -18.25 -24.14 9.59
C GLY A 154 -16.92 -24.87 9.37
N VAL A 155 -15.93 -24.50 10.18
CA VAL A 155 -14.93 -25.41 10.75
C VAL A 155 -14.75 -24.99 12.20
N GLY A 156 -15.13 -25.86 13.12
CA GLY A 156 -15.25 -25.54 14.54
C GLY A 156 -13.93 -25.29 15.27
N GLY A 157 -14.05 -24.64 16.42
CA GLY A 157 -13.22 -24.87 17.60
C GLY A 157 -11.93 -24.06 17.68
N GLY A 158 -11.99 -22.91 18.37
CA GLY A 158 -10.86 -22.38 19.15
C GLY A 158 -9.67 -21.80 18.41
N GLY A 159 -9.71 -21.67 17.08
CA GLY A 159 -8.58 -21.20 16.27
C GLY A 159 -8.55 -19.69 15.96
N GLY A 160 -9.70 -19.03 15.83
CA GLY A 160 -9.79 -17.64 15.32
C GLY A 160 -9.06 -16.60 16.16
N CYS A 161 -9.06 -16.77 17.48
CA CYS A 161 -8.43 -15.84 18.42
C CYS A 161 -6.90 -15.73 18.23
N TRP A 162 -6.22 -16.84 17.91
CA TRP A 162 -4.77 -16.88 17.72
C TRP A 162 -4.33 -16.21 16.40
N TRP A 163 -5.15 -16.34 15.36
CA TRP A 163 -4.88 -15.69 14.07
C TRP A 163 -5.09 -14.18 14.18
N GLY A 164 -6.15 -13.74 14.88
CA GLY A 164 -6.38 -12.33 15.16
C GLY A 164 -5.18 -11.68 15.86
N GLU A 165 -4.63 -12.33 16.89
CA GLU A 165 -3.50 -11.83 17.67
C GLU A 165 -2.17 -11.82 16.88
N TRP A 166 -1.93 -12.83 16.05
CA TRP A 166 -0.76 -12.87 15.14
C TRP A 166 -0.85 -11.84 14.02
N VAL A 167 -2.02 -11.71 13.39
CA VAL A 167 -2.28 -10.66 12.39
C VAL A 167 -2.07 -9.31 13.04
N TYR A 168 -2.56 -9.11 14.28
CA TYR A 168 -2.42 -7.85 14.97
C TYR A 168 -0.97 -7.50 15.30
N GLY A 169 -0.24 -8.45 15.89
CA GLY A 169 1.17 -8.26 16.23
C GLY A 169 2.07 -8.04 15.02
N VAL A 170 1.83 -8.75 13.91
CA VAL A 170 2.66 -8.62 12.70
C VAL A 170 2.25 -7.41 11.85
N ALA A 171 0.95 -7.10 11.77
CA ALA A 171 0.45 -6.02 10.92
C ALA A 171 0.53 -4.65 11.57
N PHE A 172 0.17 -4.52 12.85
CA PHE A 172 -0.13 -3.22 13.46
C PHE A 172 1.00 -2.65 14.33
N GLU A 173 1.95 -3.45 14.80
CA GLU A 173 3.16 -2.92 15.48
C GLU A 173 4.09 -2.12 14.53
N GLN A 174 3.86 -2.22 13.22
CA GLN A 174 4.63 -1.53 12.18
C GLN A 174 4.05 -0.17 11.74
N TYR A 175 2.83 0.22 12.13
CA TYR A 175 2.18 1.45 11.68
C TYR A 175 1.71 2.33 12.86
N GLU A 176 2.12 3.60 12.88
CA GLU A 176 1.61 4.63 13.79
C GLU A 176 0.51 5.43 13.09
N LEU A 177 -0.58 5.69 13.80
CA LEU A 177 -1.68 6.57 13.36
C LEU A 177 -1.27 8.04 13.51
N ASP A 178 -1.30 8.80 12.41
CA ASP A 178 -1.23 10.26 12.45
C ASP A 178 -2.61 10.84 12.08
N VAL A 179 -3.04 11.86 12.82
CA VAL A 179 -4.42 12.38 12.82
C VAL A 179 -4.70 13.12 11.51
N GLY A 180 -5.08 12.36 10.48
CA GLY A 180 -5.39 12.88 9.14
C GLY A 180 -5.84 11.81 8.13
N GLY A 181 -6.04 10.57 8.57
CA GLY A 181 -6.40 9.45 7.68
C GLY A 181 -5.23 8.86 6.88
N VAL A 182 -3.99 9.29 7.17
CA VAL A 182 -2.77 8.78 6.55
C VAL A 182 -1.98 8.01 7.62
N LEU A 183 -1.89 6.69 7.46
CA LEU A 183 -1.12 5.81 8.33
C LEU A 183 0.37 5.90 7.99
N GLN A 184 1.22 6.23 8.96
CA GLN A 184 2.67 6.33 8.78
C GLN A 184 3.39 5.12 9.40
N PRO A 185 4.59 4.75 8.92
CA PRO A 185 5.39 3.70 9.56
C PRO A 185 5.82 4.07 11.00
N SER A 186 5.83 3.09 11.91
CA SER A 186 6.24 3.23 13.32
C SER A 186 7.72 3.62 13.47
N GLU A 187 8.13 4.16 14.63
CA GLU A 187 9.51 4.62 14.90
C GLU A 187 10.60 3.56 14.66
N CYS A 188 10.28 2.27 14.77
CA CYS A 188 11.19 1.17 14.47
C CYS A 188 11.50 1.07 12.96
N CYS A 189 10.47 1.18 12.11
CA CYS A 189 10.63 1.32 10.66
C CYS A 189 11.28 2.67 10.31
N ARG A 190 10.93 3.72 11.05
CA ARG A 190 11.50 5.07 10.94
C ARG A 190 13.02 5.08 11.19
N ARG A 191 13.56 4.24 12.08
CA ARG A 191 15.01 4.06 12.28
C ARG A 191 15.72 3.41 11.08
N GLN A 192 15.10 2.44 10.42
CA GLN A 192 15.60 1.91 9.14
C GLN A 192 15.51 2.93 7.99
N LEU A 193 14.52 3.83 8.04
CA LEU A 193 14.38 4.96 7.11
C LEU A 193 15.30 6.15 7.44
N HIS A 194 15.73 6.32 8.70
CA HIS A 194 16.60 7.42 9.15
C HIS A 194 18.05 7.27 8.66
N ASP A 195 18.50 6.04 8.42
CA ASP A 195 19.75 5.75 7.69
C ASP A 195 19.66 6.19 6.22
N ARG A 196 18.46 6.48 5.71
CA ARG A 196 18.19 7.03 4.38
C ARG A 196 17.52 8.41 4.45
N ARG A 197 18.02 9.32 5.29
CA ARG A 197 17.80 10.79 5.30
C ARG A 197 16.47 11.27 4.65
N TRP A 198 15.36 11.18 5.38
CA TRP A 198 14.07 11.82 5.03
C TRP A 198 13.78 13.02 5.95
N ASP A 199 13.31 14.13 5.36
CA ASP A 199 12.89 15.34 6.08
C ASP A 199 11.36 15.31 6.35
N ARG A 200 10.95 15.69 7.57
CA ARG A 200 9.56 15.67 8.05
C ARG A 200 8.66 16.70 7.35
N SER A 201 9.23 17.59 6.55
CA SER A 201 8.54 18.68 5.86
C SER A 201 7.58 18.21 4.76
N VAL A 202 7.76 16.99 4.22
CA VAL A 202 6.89 16.41 3.17
C VAL A 202 5.50 16.03 3.69
N PHE A 203 5.33 15.80 5.00
CA PHE A 203 4.07 15.36 5.61
C PHE A 203 3.18 16.50 6.14
N ARG A 204 3.67 17.75 6.17
CA ARG A 204 2.83 18.90 6.53
C ARG A 204 2.10 19.44 5.30
N GLY A 205 1.12 18.67 4.82
CA GLY A 205 0.02 19.20 4.02
C GLY A 205 -0.84 20.10 4.90
N GLY A 206 -0.95 21.38 4.54
CA GLY A 206 -1.50 22.43 5.39
C GLY A 206 -2.97 22.24 5.78
N ALA A 207 -3.22 22.14 7.08
CA ALA A 207 -4.42 22.70 7.69
C ALA A 207 -4.25 24.23 7.66
N ARG A 208 -4.85 24.90 6.66
CA ARG A 208 -5.15 26.33 6.77
C ARG A 208 -6.35 26.44 7.71
N GLU A 209 -6.10 27.00 8.88
CA GLU A 209 -7.15 27.53 9.76
C GLU A 209 -7.97 28.57 8.97
N GLY A 210 -9.28 28.40 9.00
CA GLY A 210 -10.30 29.32 8.51
C GLY A 210 -11.53 29.16 9.39
#